data_AF-A0A1Z5STY4-F1
#
_entry.id   AF-A0A1Z5STY4-F1
#
_cell.length_a   1.000
_cell.length_b   1.000
_cell.length_c   1.000
_cell.angle_alpha   90.00
_cell.angle_beta   90.00
_cell.angle_gamma   90.00
#
_symmetry.space_group_name_H-M   'P 1'
#
loop_
_entity.id
_entity.type
_entity.pdbx_description
1 polymer ?
#
loop_
_entity_poly.entity_id
_entity_poly.type
_entity_poly.pdbx_seq_one_letter_code
_entity_poly.pdbx_strand_id
1 'polypeptide(L)'
;MRSPPDWEIVQDHDDVQTAHLNTRYNLQTHDGAIIYIQTTGTRTGKRSVLEKLGEDQSITPDQFRMRLNLMLETGDPRYSWVNDGVFIASSGRSGTQVIYDAYQVL
;
A
#
# COMPACT_ATOMS: atom_id res chain seq x y z
N MET A 1 -14.62 -9.20 -1.13
CA MET A 1 -13.41 -9.22 -1.98
C MET A 1 -12.25 -9.69 -1.10
N ARG A 2 -11.45 -10.68 -1.51
CA ARG A 2 -10.23 -11.06 -0.75
C ARG A 2 -9.18 -9.96 -0.94
N SER A 3 -8.44 -9.62 0.12
CA SER A 3 -7.26 -8.75 -0.01
C SER A 3 -6.30 -9.36 -1.03
N PRO A 4 -5.74 -8.58 -1.95
CA PRO A 4 -4.69 -9.09 -2.84
C PRO A 4 -3.52 -9.60 -2.00
N PRO A 5 -2.83 -10.65 -2.47
CA PRO A 5 -1.65 -11.17 -1.78
C PRO A 5 -0.55 -10.11 -1.73
N ASP A 6 0.11 -10.02 -0.58
CA ASP A 6 1.26 -9.17 -0.33
C ASP A 6 2.47 -10.05 -0.07
N TRP A 7 3.52 -9.90 -0.88
CA TRP A 7 4.81 -10.56 -0.65
C TRP A 7 5.65 -9.68 0.26
N GLU A 8 5.39 -9.81 1.56
CA GLU A 8 6.04 -9.02 2.60
C GLU A 8 7.33 -9.69 3.08
N ILE A 9 8.39 -8.88 3.29
CA ILE A 9 9.59 -9.28 4.03
C ILE A 9 9.66 -8.45 5.30
N VAL A 10 9.65 -9.10 6.46
CA VAL A 10 9.76 -8.43 7.77
C VAL A 10 11.20 -8.46 8.25
N GLN A 11 11.69 -7.31 8.72
CA GLN A 11 13.01 -7.11 9.27
C GLN A 11 12.92 -6.37 10.60
N ASP A 12 13.72 -6.81 11.56
CA ASP A 12 13.73 -6.33 12.93
C ASP A 12 15.07 -5.66 13.25
N HIS A 13 15.02 -4.49 13.90
CA HIS A 13 16.18 -3.76 14.39
C HIS A 13 15.88 -3.17 15.77
N ASP A 14 16.42 -3.77 16.84
CA ASP A 14 16.16 -3.40 18.23
C ASP A 14 14.67 -3.43 18.60
N ASP A 15 14.05 -2.27 18.89
CA ASP A 15 12.63 -2.12 19.18
C ASP A 15 11.80 -1.66 17.97
N VAL A 16 12.44 -1.54 16.80
CA VAL A 16 11.82 -1.15 15.53
C VAL A 16 11.65 -2.37 14.64
N GLN A 17 10.50 -2.45 13.97
CA GLN A 17 10.23 -3.43 12.92
C GLN A 17 9.95 -2.68 11.61
N THR A 18 10.46 -3.21 10.50
CA THR A 18 10.19 -2.75 9.14
C THR A 18 9.73 -3.91 8.28
N ALA A 19 8.56 -3.75 7.70
CA ALA A 19 7.99 -4.63 6.69
C ALA A 19 8.16 -4.01 5.31
N HIS A 20 8.81 -4.72 4.40
CA HIS A 20 8.95 -4.35 2.99
C HIS A 20 7.79 -4.95 2.22
N LEU A 21 6.95 -4.09 1.65
CA LEU A 21 5.67 -4.44 1.05
C LEU A 21 5.82 -4.62 -0.46
N ASN A 22 5.12 -5.60 -1.04
CA ASN A 22 5.14 -5.87 -2.48
C ASN A 22 3.84 -6.53 -2.93
N THR A 23 2.90 -5.71 -3.39
CA THR A 23 1.58 -6.16 -3.84
C THR A 23 1.42 -6.02 -5.35
N ARG A 24 0.64 -6.91 -5.96
CA ARG A 24 0.23 -6.82 -7.37
C ARG A 24 -1.24 -7.14 -7.50
N TYR A 25 -2.01 -6.23 -8.08
CA TYR A 25 -3.47 -6.40 -8.25
C TYR A 25 -4.00 -5.51 -9.38
N ASN A 26 -5.27 -5.70 -9.70
CA ASN A 26 -5.98 -4.92 -10.71
C ASN A 26 -7.14 -4.15 -10.06
N LEU A 27 -7.31 -2.90 -10.49
CA LEU A 27 -8.48 -2.08 -10.22
C LEU A 27 -9.34 -2.04 -11.49
N GLN A 28 -10.65 -2.25 -11.33
CA GLN A 28 -11.63 -1.96 -12.36
C GLN A 28 -12.30 -0.63 -12.04
N THR A 29 -12.20 0.32 -12.96
CA THR A 29 -12.84 1.63 -12.87
C THR A 29 -14.35 1.52 -13.07
N HIS A 30 -15.09 2.55 -12.65
CA HIS A 30 -16.54 2.63 -12.78
C HIS A 30 -17.04 2.55 -14.24
N ASP A 31 -16.19 2.88 -15.21
CA ASP A 31 -16.45 2.88 -16.65
C ASP A 31 -15.69 1.75 -17.39
N GLY A 32 -15.27 0.73 -16.66
CA GLY A 32 -14.84 -0.57 -17.18
C GLY A 32 -13.37 -0.70 -17.57
N ALA A 33 -12.56 0.36 -17.48
CA ALA A 33 -11.11 0.26 -17.70
C ALA A 33 -10.44 -0.54 -16.58
N ILE A 34 -9.47 -1.38 -16.95
CA ILE A 34 -8.63 -2.13 -16.01
C ILE A 34 -7.29 -1.42 -15.86
N ILE A 35 -6.90 -1.17 -14.61
CA ILE A 35 -5.61 -0.60 -14.25
C ILE A 35 -4.87 -1.62 -13.38
N TYR A 36 -3.73 -2.09 -13.86
CA TYR A 36 -2.79 -2.85 -13.05
C TYR A 36 -2.11 -1.91 -12.06
N ILE A 37 -1.96 -2.37 -10.82
CA ILE A 37 -1.30 -1.64 -9.74
C ILE A 37 -0.28 -2.56 -9.09
N GLN A 38 0.97 -2.12 -9.12
CA GLN A 38 2.00 -2.62 -8.23
C GLN A 38 2.25 -1.57 -7.15
N THR A 39 2.24 -1.99 -5.88
CA THR A 39 2.72 -1.13 -4.79
C THR A 39 3.94 -1.76 -4.15
N THR A 40 4.95 -0.93 -3.91
CA THR A 40 6.14 -1.29 -3.12
C THR A 40 6.35 -0.24 -2.05
N GLY A 41 6.95 -0.61 -0.93
CA GLY A 41 7.19 0.38 0.11
C GLY A 41 7.56 -0.23 1.44
N THR A 42 7.40 0.56 2.49
CA THR A 42 7.72 0.13 3.85
C THR A 42 6.59 0.44 4.82
N ARG A 43 6.40 -0.47 5.78
CA ARG A 43 5.67 -0.23 7.03
C ARG A 43 6.67 -0.33 8.18
N THR A 44 6.93 0.78 8.85
CA THR A 44 7.93 0.89 9.94
C THR A 44 7.30 1.45 11.20
N GLY A 45 7.63 0.89 12.35
CA GLY A 45 7.14 1.36 13.65
C GLY A 45 7.76 0.56 14.79
N LYS A 46 7.30 0.83 16.03
CA LYS A 46 7.67 0.00 17.18
C LYS A 46 7.21 -1.43 16.95
N ARG A 47 8.08 -2.40 17.20
CA ARG A 47 7.77 -3.85 17.04
C ARG A 47 6.50 -4.23 17.80
N SER A 48 6.39 -3.78 19.06
CA SER A 48 5.24 -4.05 19.93
C SER A 48 3.90 -3.52 19.40
N VAL A 49 3.94 -2.54 18.48
CA VAL A 49 2.75 -2.03 17.78
C VAL A 49 2.49 -2.87 16.53
N LEU A 50 3.51 -3.07 15.69
CA LEU A 50 3.32 -3.75 14.40
C LEU A 50 2.91 -5.22 14.52
N GLU A 51 3.40 -5.94 15.53
CA GLU A 51 3.01 -7.34 15.80
C GLU A 51 1.52 -7.51 16.11
N LYS A 52 0.84 -6.43 16.53
CA LYS A 52 -0.58 -6.44 16.89
C LYS A 52 -1.48 -5.82 15.82
N LEU A 53 -0.93 -5.30 14.73
CA LEU A 53 -1.65 -4.46 13.77
C LEU A 53 -2.84 -5.15 13.08
N GLY A 54 -2.86 -6.49 13.03
CA GLY A 54 -3.98 -7.27 12.50
C GLY A 54 -5.03 -7.69 13.53
N GLU A 55 -4.70 -7.58 14.81
CA GLU A 55 -5.50 -8.12 15.94
C GLU A 55 -6.11 -7.00 16.77
N ASP A 56 -5.34 -5.94 17.03
CA ASP A 56 -5.72 -4.80 17.86
C ASP A 56 -6.26 -3.65 17.00
N GLN A 57 -7.58 -3.49 17.04
CA GLN A 57 -8.28 -2.44 16.29
C GLN A 57 -8.09 -1.03 16.90
N SER A 58 -7.46 -0.91 18.07
CA SER A 58 -7.15 0.39 18.68
C SER A 58 -5.89 1.04 18.08
N ILE A 59 -5.10 0.29 17.31
CA ILE A 59 -3.91 0.82 16.66
C ILE A 59 -4.32 1.70 15.47
N THR A 60 -3.97 2.97 15.55
CA THR A 60 -4.28 3.98 14.55
C THR A 60 -3.11 4.21 13.58
N PRO A 61 -3.37 4.66 12.33
CA PRO A 61 -2.33 4.87 11.32
C PRO A 61 -1.21 5.85 11.68
N ASP A 62 -1.39 6.72 12.67
CA ASP A 62 -0.38 7.65 13.16
C ASP A 62 0.64 7.00 14.12
N GLN A 63 0.39 5.78 14.59
CA GLN A 63 1.28 5.04 15.49
C GLN A 63 2.42 4.30 14.76
N PHE A 64 2.39 4.29 13.43
CA PHE A 64 3.42 3.72 12.58
C PHE A 64 3.48 4.50 11.26
N ARG A 65 4.52 4.27 10.46
CA ARG A 65 4.66 4.88 9.14
C ARG A 65 4.51 3.82 8.07
N MET A 66 3.55 3.98 7.19
CA MET A 66 3.42 3.17 5.98
C MET A 66 3.43 4.08 4.75
N ARG A 67 4.40 3.87 3.85
CA ARG A 67 4.58 4.69 2.64
C ARG A 67 4.82 3.79 1.45
N LEU A 68 4.15 4.09 0.34
CA LEU A 68 4.17 3.28 -0.87
C LEU A 68 4.64 4.11 -2.07
N ASN A 69 5.35 3.46 -2.98
CA ASN A 69 5.47 3.83 -4.38
C ASN A 69 4.44 3.01 -5.16
N LEU A 70 3.81 3.63 -6.16
CA LEU A 70 2.85 2.96 -7.01
C LEU A 70 3.33 3.02 -8.45
N MET A 71 3.30 1.87 -9.12
CA MET A 71 3.44 1.75 -10.55
C MET A 71 2.09 1.29 -11.10
N LEU A 72 1.57 2.07 -12.05
CA LEU A 72 0.26 1.84 -12.66
C LEU A 72 0.46 1.54 -14.14
N GLU A 73 -0.35 0.62 -14.67
CA GLU A 73 -0.35 0.31 -16.11
C GLU A 73 -1.78 0.10 -16.60
N THR A 74 -2.09 0.67 -17.76
CA THR A 74 -3.35 0.42 -18.46
C THR A 74 -3.17 0.54 -19.98
N GLY A 75 -3.96 -0.25 -20.71
CA GLY A 75 -4.11 -0.13 -22.16
C GLY A 75 -5.26 0.79 -22.58
N ASP A 76 -6.05 1.32 -21.63
CA ASP A 76 -7.21 2.16 -21.94
C ASP A 76 -6.81 3.61 -22.19
N PRO A 77 -7.10 4.19 -23.38
CA PRO A 77 -6.70 5.56 -23.72
C PRO A 77 -7.26 6.64 -22.79
N ARG A 78 -8.40 6.39 -22.12
CA ARG A 78 -9.00 7.37 -21.18
C ARG A 78 -8.14 7.61 -19.95
N TYR A 79 -7.31 6.63 -19.59
CA TYR A 79 -6.48 6.63 -18.38
C TYR A 79 -4.98 6.54 -18.69
N SER A 80 -4.56 6.81 -19.93
CA SER A 80 -3.16 6.69 -20.36
C SER A 80 -2.17 7.53 -19.54
N TRP A 81 -2.64 8.61 -18.92
CA TRP A 81 -1.86 9.50 -18.03
C TRP A 81 -1.27 8.78 -16.80
N VAL A 82 -1.79 7.61 -16.42
CA VAL A 82 -1.21 6.86 -15.29
C VAL A 82 0.07 6.12 -15.69
N ASN A 83 0.27 5.86 -16.98
CA ASN A 83 1.40 5.05 -17.46
C ASN A 83 2.74 5.80 -17.41
N ASP A 84 2.73 7.13 -17.45
CA ASP A 84 3.92 7.99 -17.38
C ASP A 84 4.03 8.78 -16.07
N GLY A 85 3.05 8.61 -15.17
CA GLY A 85 3.05 9.24 -13.86
C GLY A 85 3.96 8.56 -12.85
N VAL A 86 4.58 9.35 -11.97
CA VAL A 86 5.25 8.87 -10.76
C VAL A 86 4.32 9.08 -9.59
N PHE A 87 4.04 8.01 -8.83
CA PHE A 87 3.06 8.03 -7.75
C PHE A 87 3.63 7.56 -6.42
N ILE A 88 3.25 8.26 -5.37
CA ILE A 88 3.54 7.90 -3.97
C ILE A 88 2.25 7.88 -3.16
N ALA A 89 2.22 7.15 -2.04
CA ALA A 89 1.08 7.17 -1.14
C ALA A 89 1.46 7.22 0.34
N SER A 90 0.62 7.92 1.09
CA SER A 90 0.53 7.79 2.54
C SER A 90 -0.52 6.74 2.86
N SER A 91 -0.15 5.73 3.63
CA SER A 91 -1.00 4.58 3.89
C SER A 91 -1.11 4.24 5.37
N GLY A 92 -2.14 3.47 5.68
CA GLY A 92 -2.45 2.96 7.00
C GLY A 92 -3.23 1.65 6.90
N ARG A 93 -3.43 1.02 8.05
CA ARG A 93 -4.24 -0.19 8.19
C ARG A 93 -5.39 0.09 9.14
N SER A 94 -6.58 -0.36 8.76
CA SER A 94 -7.79 -0.33 9.56
C SER A 94 -8.36 -1.75 9.60
N GLY A 95 -8.01 -2.50 10.65
CA GLY A 95 -8.34 -3.93 10.77
C GLY A 95 -7.78 -4.77 9.60
N THR A 96 -8.67 -5.33 8.78
CA THR A 96 -8.29 -6.15 7.61
C THR A 96 -8.08 -5.33 6.33
N GLN A 97 -8.29 -4.02 6.37
CA GLN A 97 -8.18 -3.14 5.21
C GLN A 97 -6.90 -2.32 5.26
N VAL A 98 -6.24 -2.19 4.11
CA VAL A 98 -5.21 -1.18 3.88
C VAL A 98 -5.89 -0.01 3.17
N ILE A 99 -5.67 1.19 3.69
CA ILE A 99 -6.20 2.44 3.15
C ILE A 99 -5.01 3.31 2.80
N TYR A 100 -5.05 3.96 1.64
CA TYR A 100 -3.99 4.85 1.23
C TYR A 100 -4.50 6.00 0.37
N ASP A 101 -3.91 7.17 0.57
CA ASP A 101 -4.07 8.33 -0.29
C ASP A 101 -2.89 8.35 -1.26
N ALA A 102 -3.18 8.20 -2.56
CA ALA A 102 -2.18 8.21 -3.62
C ALA A 102 -2.09 9.61 -4.27
N TYR A 103 -0.86 10.04 -4.55
CA TYR A 103 -0.52 11.34 -5.09
C TYR A 103 0.41 11.17 -6.29
N GLN A 104 0.12 11.88 -7.38
CA GLN A 104 1.04 12.04 -8.49
C GLN A 104 2.08 13.12 -8.15
N VAL A 105 3.34 12.84 -8.47
CA VAL A 105 4.44 13.81 -8.39
C VAL A 105 4.46 14.64 -9.69
N LEU A 106 4.55 15.97 -9.56
CA LEU A 106 4.54 16.94 -10.66
C LEU A 106 5.91 17.59 -10.87
#